data_AF-A0ABC9GLR0-F1
#
_entry.id   AF-A0ABC9GLR0-F1
#
_cell.length_a   1.000
_cell.length_b   1.000
_cell.length_c   1.000
_cell.angle_alpha   90.00
_cell.angle_beta   90.00
_cell.angle_gamma   90.00
#
_symmetry.space_group_name_H-M   'P 1'
#
loop_
_entity.id
_entity.type
_entity.pdbx_description
1 polymer ?
#
loop_
_entity_poly.entity_id
_entity_poly.type
_entity_poly.pdbx_seq_one_letter_code
_entity_poly.pdbx_strand_id
1 'polypeptide(L)'
;MAKLALLVAFLASSSSYGASSPELRGLWTRAERAVEAAAESFVEEDVAAPVIHALRPRVGSADPDPPGAIVDEAIAYTEGFKLSGNDANKKGKEKKRLWLFDIDETLLSSLPYYATHSYGESRRRCQRPETQRLYDVAEFKGIERVLLSNRKEDLRNVIEANLRLRGFSDWFKLLLKPIDCNGTAIVYKSGERKKLQDAGHVIVGSIGDQWSNLVGLAEGKRIFKLPNPLYYVR
;
A
#
# COMPACT_ATOMS: atom_id res chain seq x y z
N MET A 1 23.75 -16.76 -4.92
CA MET A 1 24.23 -16.56 -3.52
C MET A 1 25.37 -15.54 -3.42
N ALA A 2 26.55 -15.77 -4.02
CA ALA A 2 27.69 -14.82 -3.90
C ALA A 2 27.43 -13.41 -4.48
N LYS A 3 26.70 -13.30 -5.61
CA LYS A 3 26.31 -12.01 -6.20
C LYS A 3 25.27 -11.24 -5.38
N LEU A 4 24.41 -11.96 -4.64
CA LEU A 4 23.38 -11.38 -3.77
C LEU A 4 24.01 -10.83 -2.48
N ALA A 5 25.00 -11.55 -1.91
CA ALA A 5 25.76 -11.09 -0.76
C ALA A 5 26.56 -9.81 -1.06
N LEU A 6 27.09 -9.67 -2.28
CA LEU A 6 27.86 -8.50 -2.69
C LEU A 6 26.97 -7.26 -2.90
N LEU A 7 25.75 -7.43 -3.44
CA LEU A 7 24.79 -6.35 -3.62
C LEU A 7 24.23 -5.86 -2.27
N VAL A 8 23.94 -6.78 -1.35
CA VAL A 8 23.50 -6.47 0.02
C VAL A 8 24.62 -5.79 0.83
N ALA A 9 25.88 -6.20 0.66
CA ALA A 9 27.03 -5.54 1.29
C ALA A 9 27.26 -4.11 0.78
N PHE A 10 26.96 -3.84 -0.50
CA PHE A 10 27.04 -2.50 -1.09
C PHE A 10 25.94 -1.55 -0.57
N LEU A 11 24.78 -2.08 -0.20
CA LEU A 11 23.68 -1.30 0.40
C LEU A 11 23.90 -1.04 1.89
N ALA A 12 24.55 -1.96 2.61
CA ALA A 12 24.90 -1.76 4.01
C ALA A 12 25.91 -0.61 4.19
N SER A 13 26.85 -0.43 3.26
CA SER A 13 27.87 0.64 3.33
C SER A 13 27.37 2.03 2.93
N SER A 14 26.22 2.14 2.26
CA SER A 14 25.60 3.43 1.93
C SER A 14 24.63 3.94 3.01
N SER A 15 24.22 3.08 3.95
CA SER A 15 23.36 3.44 5.10
C SER A 15 24.02 4.36 6.14
N SER A 16 25.35 4.53 6.07
CA SER A 16 26.12 5.33 7.03
C SER A 16 26.01 6.86 6.86
N TYR A 17 25.28 7.35 5.85
CA TYR A 17 25.09 8.79 5.66
C TYR A 17 23.60 9.12 5.54
N GLY A 18 23.02 9.64 6.63
CA GLY A 18 21.67 10.19 6.64
C GLY A 18 21.52 11.25 5.54
N ALA A 19 20.67 10.98 4.56
CA ALA A 19 20.44 11.85 3.42
C ALA A 19 19.56 13.05 3.81
N SER A 20 20.19 14.16 4.20
CA SER A 20 19.52 15.42 4.56
C SER A 20 19.10 16.28 3.36
N SER A 21 19.38 15.87 2.11
CA SER A 21 19.07 16.66 0.91
C SER A 21 18.03 16.02 -0.04
N PRO A 22 17.20 16.84 -0.73
CA PRO A 22 16.22 16.34 -1.71
C PRO A 22 16.81 15.55 -2.88
N GLU A 23 18.02 15.88 -3.31
CA GLU A 23 18.74 15.18 -4.40
C GLU A 23 19.16 13.77 -3.99
N LEU A 24 19.61 13.60 -2.73
CA LEU A 24 19.95 12.30 -2.16
C LEU A 24 18.70 11.42 -1.95
N ARG A 25 17.56 12.01 -1.59
CA ARG A 25 16.26 11.30 -1.58
C ARG A 25 15.88 10.78 -2.96
N GLY A 26 16.03 11.59 -4.01
CA GLY A 26 15.74 11.17 -5.38
C GLY A 26 16.66 10.05 -5.91
N LEU A 27 17.93 10.06 -5.51
CA LEU A 27 18.89 8.99 -5.80
C LEU A 27 18.59 7.71 -5.02
N TRP A 28 18.17 7.85 -3.76
CA TRP A 28 17.74 6.73 -2.91
C TRP A 28 16.53 6.01 -3.50
N THR A 29 15.48 6.75 -3.91
CA THR A 29 14.28 6.15 -4.57
C THR A 29 14.61 5.47 -5.90
N ARG A 30 15.71 5.84 -6.56
CA ARG A 30 16.19 5.14 -7.78
C ARG A 30 16.99 3.89 -7.42
N ALA A 31 17.78 3.93 -6.36
CA ALA A 31 18.52 2.79 -5.85
C ALA A 31 17.58 1.73 -5.26
N GLU A 32 16.57 2.13 -4.46
CA GLU A 32 15.49 1.26 -3.99
C GLU A 32 14.80 0.57 -5.15
N ARG A 33 14.34 1.34 -6.15
CA ARG A 33 13.73 0.75 -7.36
C ARG A 33 14.64 -0.22 -8.09
N ALA A 34 15.95 0.02 -8.14
CA ALA A 34 16.90 -0.88 -8.79
C ALA A 34 17.16 -2.16 -7.98
N VAL A 35 17.18 -2.04 -6.65
CA VAL A 35 17.32 -3.18 -5.72
C VAL A 35 16.04 -4.01 -5.68
N GLU A 36 14.88 -3.36 -5.69
CA GLU A 36 13.57 -4.00 -5.77
C GLU A 36 13.38 -4.67 -7.13
N ALA A 37 13.74 -4.03 -8.24
CA ALA A 37 13.77 -4.66 -9.57
C ALA A 37 14.75 -5.84 -9.65
N ALA A 38 15.87 -5.77 -8.91
CA ALA A 38 16.77 -6.92 -8.77
C ALA A 38 16.12 -8.03 -7.93
N ALA A 39 15.43 -7.71 -6.83
CA ALA A 39 14.70 -8.69 -6.01
C ALA A 39 13.53 -9.36 -6.77
N GLU A 40 12.83 -8.60 -7.63
CA GLU A 40 11.77 -9.08 -8.53
C GLU A 40 12.24 -10.25 -9.41
N SER A 41 13.51 -10.25 -9.80
CA SER A 41 14.10 -11.25 -10.68
C SER A 41 14.48 -12.58 -9.99
N PHE A 42 14.38 -12.69 -8.66
CA PHE A 42 15.04 -13.79 -7.93
C PHE A 42 14.22 -14.71 -7.00
N VAL A 43 12.94 -14.48 -6.67
CA VAL A 43 12.33 -15.30 -5.58
C VAL A 43 10.85 -15.70 -5.80
N GLU A 44 10.53 -16.96 -5.48
CA GLU A 44 9.17 -17.48 -5.22
C GLU A 44 8.66 -17.00 -3.84
N GLU A 45 7.35 -16.80 -3.70
CA GLU A 45 6.68 -16.14 -2.56
C GLU A 45 7.11 -16.69 -1.18
N ASP A 46 7.40 -17.99 -1.08
CA ASP A 46 7.71 -18.69 0.18
C ASP A 46 9.14 -18.53 0.72
N VAL A 47 10.07 -17.97 -0.08
CA VAL A 47 11.49 -17.83 0.31
C VAL A 47 11.86 -16.36 0.61
N ALA A 48 11.02 -15.41 0.21
CA ALA A 48 11.28 -13.98 0.39
C ALA A 48 11.21 -13.57 1.88
N ALA A 49 10.19 -14.02 2.61
CA ALA A 49 9.96 -13.61 4.00
C ALA A 49 11.09 -14.02 4.97
N PRO A 50 11.61 -15.27 4.94
CA PRO A 50 12.72 -15.68 5.81
C PRO A 50 14.04 -14.96 5.46
N VAL A 51 14.28 -14.70 4.17
CA VAL A 51 15.49 -14.00 3.71
C VAL A 51 15.47 -12.53 4.10
N ILE A 52 14.34 -11.84 3.93
CA ILE A 52 14.18 -10.44 4.37
C ILE A 52 14.32 -10.34 5.89
N HIS A 53 13.76 -11.30 6.64
CA HIS A 53 13.91 -11.34 8.10
C HIS A 53 15.36 -11.60 8.56
N ALA A 54 16.08 -12.52 7.90
CA ALA A 54 17.48 -12.82 8.20
C ALA A 54 18.44 -11.67 7.85
N LEU A 55 18.07 -10.83 6.89
CA LEU A 55 18.84 -9.64 6.48
C LEU A 55 18.49 -8.38 7.30
N ARG A 56 17.40 -8.40 8.09
CA ARG A 56 16.91 -7.28 8.90
C ARG A 56 17.96 -6.64 9.83
N PRO A 57 18.86 -7.38 10.52
CA PRO A 57 19.90 -6.77 11.34
C PRO A 57 21.04 -6.12 10.53
N ARG A 58 21.15 -6.46 9.23
CA ARG A 58 22.27 -6.06 8.37
C ARG A 58 21.92 -4.95 7.37
N VAL A 59 20.63 -4.79 7.04
CA VAL A 59 20.15 -3.82 6.03
C VAL A 59 19.46 -2.60 6.65
N GLY A 60 19.15 -2.63 7.96
CA GLY A 60 18.20 -1.67 8.53
C GLY A 60 16.79 -1.94 8.01
N SER A 61 15.75 -1.34 8.60
CA SER A 61 14.44 -1.33 7.94
C SER A 61 14.60 -0.66 6.58
N ALA A 62 14.35 -1.37 5.49
CA ALA A 62 14.61 -0.91 4.13
C ALA A 62 13.76 0.29 3.67
N ASP A 63 12.96 0.88 4.57
CA ASP A 63 12.28 2.15 4.37
C ASP A 63 12.84 3.16 5.40
N PRO A 64 13.34 4.33 4.97
CA PRO A 64 13.99 5.29 5.85
C PRO A 64 13.02 5.94 6.85
N ASP A 65 11.71 5.88 6.59
CA ASP A 65 10.68 6.49 7.42
C ASP A 65 9.80 5.44 8.10
N PRO A 66 9.55 5.56 9.42
CA PRO A 66 8.62 4.67 10.11
C PRO A 66 7.21 4.85 9.52
N PRO A 67 6.36 3.80 9.53
CA PRO A 67 5.01 3.86 8.95
C PRO A 67 4.18 5.06 9.42
N GLY A 68 4.38 5.51 10.67
CA GLY A 68 3.73 6.69 11.23
C GLY A 68 4.03 7.97 10.46
N ALA A 69 5.29 8.23 10.09
CA ALA A 69 5.68 9.47 9.40
C ALA A 69 5.03 9.59 8.01
N ILE A 70 4.98 8.48 7.26
CA ILE A 70 4.33 8.42 5.94
C ILE A 70 2.83 8.68 6.07
N VAL A 71 2.19 8.12 7.11
CA VAL A 71 0.77 8.36 7.36
C VAL A 71 0.50 9.78 7.83
N ASP A 72 1.36 10.36 8.66
CA ASP A 72 1.24 11.76 9.09
C ASP A 72 1.35 12.72 7.89
N GLU A 73 2.23 12.43 6.92
CA GLU A 73 2.31 13.17 5.66
C GLU A 73 1.03 13.02 4.82
N ALA A 74 0.48 11.80 4.75
CA ALA A 74 -0.79 11.55 4.06
C ALA A 74 -1.97 12.27 4.72
N ILE A 75 -1.98 12.35 6.06
CA ILE A 75 -2.96 13.11 6.83
C ILE A 75 -2.82 14.60 6.52
N ALA A 76 -1.61 15.17 6.64
CA ALA A 76 -1.37 16.59 6.37
C ALA A 76 -1.77 16.97 4.93
N TYR A 77 -1.48 16.11 3.96
CA TYR A 77 -1.95 16.26 2.58
C TYR A 77 -3.49 16.24 2.49
N THR A 78 -4.15 15.33 3.21
CA THR A 78 -5.61 15.18 3.20
C THR A 78 -6.30 16.35 3.90
N GLU A 79 -5.68 16.91 4.92
CA GLU A 79 -6.19 18.07 5.65
C GLU A 79 -6.27 19.33 4.79
N GLY A 80 -5.40 19.45 3.79
CA GLY A 80 -5.42 20.54 2.82
C GLY A 80 -6.66 20.59 1.92
N PHE A 81 -7.47 19.52 1.87
CA PHE A 81 -8.73 19.56 1.14
C PHE A 81 -9.80 20.34 1.92
N LYS A 82 -10.49 21.23 1.20
CA LYS A 82 -11.75 21.80 1.68
C LYS A 82 -12.82 20.71 1.73
N LEU A 83 -13.67 20.75 2.74
CA LEU A 83 -14.87 19.91 2.85
C LEU A 83 -15.62 19.93 1.54
N SER A 84 -15.96 18.75 1.02
CA SER A 84 -16.64 18.65 -0.27
C SER A 84 -18.03 19.29 -0.19
N GLY A 85 -18.30 20.29 -1.03
CA GLY A 85 -19.65 20.56 -1.52
C GLY A 85 -19.95 19.62 -2.68
N ASN A 86 -21.19 19.20 -2.87
CA ASN A 86 -21.56 18.24 -3.91
C ASN A 86 -21.53 18.91 -5.29
N ASP A 87 -20.39 18.86 -5.98
CA ASP A 87 -20.29 19.34 -7.36
C ASP A 87 -20.79 18.23 -8.32
N ALA A 88 -21.96 18.45 -8.92
CA ALA A 88 -22.47 17.57 -9.96
C ALA A 88 -21.64 17.67 -11.26
N ASN A 89 -21.34 16.53 -11.89
CA ASN A 89 -20.79 16.48 -13.26
C ASN A 89 -21.86 16.93 -14.27
N LYS A 90 -21.44 17.48 -15.43
CA LYS A 90 -22.25 17.73 -16.65
C LYS A 90 -23.25 16.62 -17.05
N LYS A 91 -23.08 15.38 -16.57
CA LYS A 91 -24.01 14.24 -16.76
C LYS A 91 -24.98 13.96 -15.59
N GLY A 92 -25.10 14.86 -14.61
CA GLY A 92 -25.97 14.68 -13.44
C GLY A 92 -25.50 13.66 -12.41
N LYS A 93 -24.32 13.04 -12.60
CA LYS A 93 -23.69 12.16 -11.61
C LYS A 93 -22.81 12.97 -10.66
N GLU A 94 -22.91 12.69 -9.36
CA GLU A 94 -22.09 13.36 -8.35
C GLU A 94 -20.60 13.03 -8.54
N LYS A 95 -19.77 14.07 -8.69
CA LYS A 95 -18.32 13.92 -8.82
C LYS A 95 -17.71 13.79 -7.43
N LYS A 96 -17.44 12.56 -7.02
CA LYS A 96 -16.80 12.26 -5.72
C LYS A 96 -15.27 12.32 -5.77
N ARG A 97 -14.65 12.79 -4.68
CA ARG A 97 -13.22 12.63 -4.41
C ARG A 97 -13.00 11.29 -3.72
N LEU A 98 -12.02 10.52 -4.18
CA LEU A 98 -11.74 9.18 -3.70
C LEU A 98 -10.34 9.10 -3.08
N TRP A 99 -10.26 8.45 -1.92
CA TRP A 99 -9.02 8.03 -1.28
C TRP A 99 -8.94 6.49 -1.39
N LEU A 100 -7.88 5.97 -2.02
CA LEU A 100 -7.71 4.53 -2.22
C LEU A 100 -6.83 3.92 -1.13
N PHE A 101 -7.27 2.79 -0.58
CA PHE A 101 -6.53 2.04 0.42
C PHE A 101 -6.37 0.59 -0.03
N ASP A 102 -5.13 0.09 -0.02
CA ASP A 102 -4.93 -1.35 0.05
C ASP A 102 -5.36 -1.89 1.42
N ILE A 103 -5.64 -3.19 1.51
CA ILE A 103 -6.13 -3.81 2.75
C ILE A 103 -4.99 -4.49 3.50
N ASP A 104 -4.36 -5.47 2.85
CA ASP A 104 -3.37 -6.31 3.47
C ASP A 104 -2.10 -5.50 3.73
N GLU A 105 -1.58 -5.56 4.96
CA GLU A 105 -0.37 -4.84 5.42
C GLU A 105 -0.47 -3.31 5.33
N THR A 106 -1.65 -2.79 4.96
CA THR A 106 -1.97 -1.37 4.85
C THR A 106 -3.03 -0.95 5.87
N LEU A 107 -4.25 -1.49 5.81
CA LEU A 107 -5.28 -1.27 6.85
C LEU A 107 -5.23 -2.34 7.94
N LEU A 108 -4.94 -3.58 7.53
CA LEU A 108 -4.94 -4.75 8.38
C LEU A 108 -3.55 -5.40 8.35
N SER A 109 -2.91 -5.55 9.51
CA SER A 109 -1.61 -6.19 9.67
C SER A 109 -1.71 -7.67 10.02
N SER A 110 -0.98 -8.50 9.31
CA SER A 110 -0.73 -9.90 9.62
C SER A 110 0.51 -10.11 10.52
N LEU A 111 1.36 -9.09 10.71
CA LEU A 111 2.62 -9.15 11.46
C LEU A 111 2.49 -9.83 12.84
N PRO A 112 1.49 -9.49 13.69
CA PRO A 112 1.38 -10.12 15.01
C PRO A 112 1.15 -11.64 14.95
N TYR A 113 0.48 -12.10 13.89
CA TYR A 113 0.31 -13.53 13.66
C TYR A 113 1.60 -14.18 13.20
N TYR A 114 2.26 -13.58 12.19
CA TYR A 114 3.53 -14.06 11.65
C TYR A 114 4.61 -14.17 12.74
N ALA A 115 4.66 -13.22 13.67
CA ALA A 115 5.61 -13.20 14.78
C ALA A 115 5.47 -14.38 15.77
N THR A 116 4.32 -15.07 15.78
CA THR A 116 4.01 -16.11 16.76
C THR A 116 3.72 -17.50 16.15
N HIS A 117 3.60 -17.60 14.82
CA HIS A 117 3.15 -18.81 14.11
C HIS A 117 4.06 -19.23 12.95
N SER A 118 5.36 -18.94 13.01
CA SER A 118 6.37 -19.42 12.05
C SER A 118 6.06 -19.16 10.58
N TYR A 119 5.31 -18.09 10.30
CA TYR A 119 4.87 -17.69 8.97
C TYR A 119 3.81 -18.55 8.24
N GLY A 120 2.85 -19.15 8.96
CA GLY A 120 1.65 -19.72 8.33
C GLY A 120 0.61 -18.70 7.82
N GLU A 121 -0.39 -19.16 7.06
CA GLU A 121 -1.55 -18.34 6.66
C GLU A 121 -2.45 -18.00 7.88
N SER A 122 -2.91 -16.75 8.00
CA SER A 122 -3.83 -16.31 9.05
C SER A 122 -5.14 -15.78 8.49
N ARG A 123 -6.25 -16.20 9.11
CA ARG A 123 -7.56 -15.56 8.95
C ARG A 123 -7.77 -14.37 9.90
N ARG A 124 -6.90 -14.18 10.91
CA ARG A 124 -6.99 -13.12 11.92
C ARG A 124 -5.93 -12.06 11.68
N ARG A 125 -6.36 -10.89 11.20
CA ARG A 125 -5.51 -9.72 11.00
C ARG A 125 -5.77 -8.65 12.05
N CYS A 126 -4.72 -7.96 12.47
CA CYS A 126 -4.79 -6.86 13.43
C CYS A 126 -5.02 -5.52 12.74
N GLN A 127 -5.68 -4.59 13.41
CA GLN A 127 -5.81 -3.22 12.90
C GLN A 127 -4.44 -2.55 12.86
N ARG A 128 -4.21 -1.65 11.90
CA ARG A 128 -3.08 -0.71 11.91
C ARG A 128 -3.57 0.67 12.40
N PRO A 129 -3.26 1.06 13.65
CA PRO A 129 -3.76 2.31 14.21
C PRO A 129 -3.36 3.54 13.41
N GLU A 130 -2.18 3.53 12.78
CA GLU A 130 -1.69 4.67 12.02
C GLU A 130 -2.61 4.96 10.83
N THR A 131 -2.87 3.96 9.98
CA THR A 131 -3.70 4.12 8.77
C THR A 131 -5.19 4.30 9.06
N GLN A 132 -5.69 3.86 10.23
CA GLN A 132 -7.03 4.22 10.69
C GLN A 132 -7.19 5.75 10.79
N ARG A 133 -6.20 6.47 11.34
CA ARG A 133 -6.28 7.93 11.47
C ARG A 133 -6.48 8.62 10.12
N LEU A 134 -5.78 8.15 9.08
CA LEU A 134 -5.96 8.65 7.72
C LEU A 134 -7.34 8.33 7.16
N TYR A 135 -7.85 7.13 7.44
CA TYR A 135 -9.19 6.71 7.04
C TYR A 135 -10.26 7.64 7.62
N ASP A 136 -10.16 7.94 8.92
CA ASP A 136 -11.09 8.82 9.65
C ASP A 136 -10.96 10.29 9.18
N VAL A 137 -9.75 10.76 8.90
CA VAL A 137 -9.53 12.12 8.34
C VAL A 137 -10.13 12.23 6.95
N ALA A 138 -10.02 11.19 6.10
CA ALA A 138 -10.65 11.20 4.79
C ALA A 138 -12.18 11.31 4.90
N GLU A 139 -12.78 10.56 5.83
CA GLU A 139 -14.21 10.66 6.15
C GLU A 139 -14.60 12.07 6.62
N PHE A 140 -13.88 12.62 7.60
CA PHE A 140 -14.12 13.97 8.11
C PHE A 140 -14.04 15.02 7.00
N LYS A 141 -13.21 14.81 5.98
CA LYS A 141 -13.07 15.71 4.82
C LYS A 141 -14.13 15.49 3.72
N GLY A 142 -15.06 14.56 3.91
CA GLY A 142 -16.06 14.19 2.91
C GLY A 142 -15.41 13.54 1.68
N ILE A 143 -14.27 12.86 1.87
CA ILE A 143 -13.59 12.09 0.83
C ILE A 143 -13.99 10.63 0.98
N GLU A 144 -14.48 10.07 -0.11
CA GLU A 144 -14.98 8.71 -0.15
C GLU A 144 -13.82 7.71 -0.11
N ARG A 145 -13.90 6.72 0.75
CA ARG A 145 -12.86 5.69 0.88
C ARG A 145 -13.17 4.52 -0.03
N VAL A 146 -12.22 4.13 -0.87
CA VAL A 146 -12.31 2.92 -1.70
C VAL A 146 -11.24 1.95 -1.25
N LEU A 147 -11.66 0.72 -0.95
CA LEU A 147 -10.78 -0.37 -0.57
C LEU A 147 -10.49 -1.21 -1.81
N LEU A 148 -9.21 -1.41 -2.15
CA LEU A 148 -8.78 -2.11 -3.36
C LEU A 148 -7.72 -3.16 -3.01
N SER A 149 -8.12 -4.43 -3.02
CA SER A 149 -7.26 -5.56 -2.63
C SER A 149 -7.13 -6.59 -3.76
N ASN A 150 -6.00 -7.31 -3.79
CA ASN A 150 -5.79 -8.45 -4.67
C ASN A 150 -6.48 -9.73 -4.16
N ARG A 151 -7.02 -9.72 -2.93
CA ARG A 151 -7.81 -10.85 -2.44
C ARG A 151 -8.98 -11.12 -3.37
N LYS A 152 -9.31 -12.40 -3.49
CA LYS A 152 -10.33 -12.88 -4.39
C LYS A 152 -11.74 -12.61 -3.84
N GLU A 153 -12.71 -12.45 -4.74
CA GLU A 153 -14.10 -12.11 -4.42
C GLU A 153 -14.82 -13.15 -3.55
N ASP A 154 -14.41 -14.42 -3.61
CA ASP A 154 -14.91 -15.48 -2.73
C ASP A 154 -14.62 -15.22 -1.23
N LEU A 155 -13.61 -14.39 -0.92
CA LEU A 155 -13.26 -13.99 0.44
C LEU A 155 -14.02 -12.75 0.94
N ARG A 156 -14.91 -12.14 0.13
CA ARG A 156 -15.58 -10.87 0.45
C ARG A 156 -16.17 -10.81 1.85
N ASN A 157 -17.01 -11.80 2.20
CA ASN A 157 -17.71 -11.80 3.49
C ASN A 157 -16.73 -11.83 4.67
N VAL A 158 -15.63 -12.57 4.55
CA VAL A 158 -14.59 -12.67 5.59
C VAL A 158 -13.80 -11.35 5.70
N ILE A 159 -13.49 -10.72 4.57
CA ILE A 159 -12.77 -9.45 4.53
C ILE A 159 -13.64 -8.34 5.15
N GLU A 160 -14.90 -8.24 4.76
CA GLU A 160 -15.82 -7.24 5.31
C GLU A 160 -16.04 -7.41 6.82
N ALA A 161 -16.23 -8.65 7.28
CA ALA A 161 -16.37 -8.94 8.70
C ALA A 161 -15.11 -8.53 9.48
N ASN A 162 -13.93 -8.83 8.96
CA ASN A 162 -12.66 -8.43 9.57
C ASN A 162 -12.48 -6.91 9.59
N LEU A 163 -12.79 -6.21 8.49
CA LEU A 163 -12.72 -4.74 8.43
C LEU A 163 -13.62 -4.09 9.48
N ARG A 164 -14.90 -4.51 9.53
CA ARG A 164 -15.88 -3.98 10.51
C ARG A 164 -15.45 -4.27 11.94
N LEU A 165 -14.98 -5.49 12.21
CA LEU A 165 -14.47 -5.87 13.53
C LEU A 165 -13.27 -5.01 13.96
N ARG A 166 -12.52 -4.44 13.01
CA ARG A 166 -11.36 -3.56 13.25
C ARG A 166 -11.66 -2.08 13.11
N GLY A 167 -12.94 -1.68 13.10
CA GLY A 167 -13.33 -0.26 13.10
C GLY A 167 -13.29 0.41 11.72
N PHE A 168 -13.15 -0.36 10.63
CA PHE A 168 -13.33 0.17 9.29
C PHE A 168 -14.78 -0.10 8.84
N SER A 169 -15.50 0.96 8.50
CA SER A 169 -16.87 0.92 7.97
C SER A 169 -17.08 2.02 6.93
N ASP A 170 -18.26 2.06 6.32
CA ASP A 170 -18.72 3.17 5.45
C ASP A 170 -17.80 3.47 4.26
N TRP A 171 -17.12 2.44 3.74
CA TRP A 171 -16.41 2.56 2.48
C TRP A 171 -17.39 2.75 1.32
N PHE A 172 -17.02 3.58 0.35
CA PHE A 172 -17.79 3.79 -0.87
C PHE A 172 -17.82 2.54 -1.75
N LYS A 173 -16.66 1.88 -1.89
CA LYS A 173 -16.51 0.62 -2.63
C LYS A 173 -15.47 -0.28 -2.01
N LEU A 174 -15.75 -1.58 -2.03
CA LEU A 174 -14.77 -2.65 -1.78
C LEU A 174 -14.58 -3.42 -3.09
N LEU A 175 -13.40 -3.25 -3.69
CA LEU A 175 -12.99 -3.84 -4.96
C LEU A 175 -12.04 -5.01 -4.67
N LEU A 176 -12.51 -6.21 -4.98
CA LEU A 176 -11.74 -7.45 -4.84
C LEU A 176 -11.53 -8.09 -6.20
N LYS A 177 -10.47 -8.89 -6.30
CA LYS A 177 -10.07 -9.50 -7.56
C LYS A 177 -11.08 -10.59 -7.94
N PRO A 178 -11.65 -10.59 -9.16
CA PRO A 178 -12.53 -11.66 -9.61
C PRO A 178 -11.84 -13.03 -9.51
N ILE A 179 -12.63 -14.06 -9.23
CA ILE A 179 -12.14 -15.43 -9.01
C ILE A 179 -11.34 -15.92 -10.24
N ASP A 180 -11.89 -15.69 -11.42
CA ASP A 180 -11.37 -16.05 -12.74
C ASP A 180 -10.29 -15.09 -13.29
N CYS A 181 -10.00 -13.99 -12.58
CA CYS A 181 -8.99 -13.04 -13.03
C CYS A 181 -7.57 -13.57 -12.78
N ASN A 182 -6.86 -13.88 -13.87
CA ASN A 182 -5.46 -14.34 -13.87
C ASN A 182 -4.45 -13.22 -14.12
N GLY A 183 -4.89 -11.96 -14.30
CA GLY A 183 -4.01 -10.82 -14.51
C GLY A 183 -3.14 -10.52 -13.28
N THR A 184 -2.02 -9.83 -13.47
CA THR A 184 -1.14 -9.39 -12.37
C THR A 184 -1.85 -8.40 -11.43
N ALA A 185 -1.32 -8.23 -10.23
CA ALA A 185 -1.79 -7.22 -9.28
C ALA A 185 -1.89 -5.83 -9.92
N ILE A 186 -0.83 -5.43 -10.65
CA ILE A 186 -0.73 -4.13 -11.33
C ILE A 186 -1.87 -3.97 -12.35
N VAL A 187 -2.07 -4.97 -13.22
CA VAL A 187 -3.09 -4.90 -14.28
C VAL A 187 -4.49 -4.79 -13.69
N TYR A 188 -4.80 -5.62 -12.70
CA TYR A 188 -6.10 -5.60 -12.03
C TYR A 188 -6.33 -4.25 -11.32
N LYS A 189 -5.43 -3.85 -10.42
CA LYS A 189 -5.60 -2.64 -9.60
C LYS A 189 -5.63 -1.36 -10.44
N SER A 190 -4.72 -1.23 -11.41
CA SER A 190 -4.72 -0.07 -12.31
C SER A 190 -5.98 0.00 -13.18
N GLY A 191 -6.51 -1.14 -13.62
CA GLY A 191 -7.79 -1.22 -14.33
C GLY A 191 -8.96 -0.74 -13.48
N GLU A 192 -9.04 -1.16 -12.22
CA GLU A 192 -10.08 -0.68 -11.29
C GLU A 192 -9.97 0.82 -11.00
N ARG A 193 -8.76 1.35 -10.81
CA ARG A 193 -8.54 2.80 -10.65
C ARG A 193 -8.99 3.57 -11.89
N LYS A 194 -8.71 3.04 -13.09
CA LYS A 194 -9.13 3.64 -14.36
C LYS A 194 -10.66 3.66 -14.49
N LYS A 195 -11.35 2.57 -14.13
CA LYS A 195 -12.82 2.52 -14.10
C LYS A 195 -13.43 3.59 -13.19
N LEU A 196 -12.81 3.87 -12.02
CA LEU A 196 -13.25 4.95 -11.13
C LEU A 196 -13.12 6.33 -11.77
N GLN A 197 -12.00 6.61 -12.44
CA GLN A 197 -11.81 7.87 -13.17
C GLN A 197 -12.77 8.00 -14.36
N ASP A 198 -12.99 6.93 -15.11
CA ASP A 198 -13.92 6.91 -16.27
C ASP A 198 -15.37 7.08 -15.84
N ALA A 199 -15.72 6.66 -14.63
CA ALA A 199 -17.00 6.98 -13.99
C ALA A 199 -17.14 8.47 -13.57
N GLY A 200 -16.07 9.27 -13.71
CA GLY A 200 -16.04 10.70 -13.45
C GLY A 200 -15.55 11.08 -12.06
N HIS A 201 -15.07 10.14 -11.25
CA HIS A 201 -14.53 10.42 -9.93
C HIS A 201 -13.09 10.94 -9.99
N VAL A 202 -12.63 11.59 -8.90
CA VAL A 202 -11.25 12.07 -8.78
C VAL A 202 -10.53 11.31 -7.67
N ILE A 203 -9.53 10.52 -8.04
CA ILE A 203 -8.65 9.87 -7.07
C ILE A 203 -7.66 10.92 -6.54
N VAL A 204 -7.82 11.33 -5.28
CA VAL A 204 -6.99 12.36 -4.65
C VAL A 204 -5.76 11.79 -3.96
N GLY A 205 -5.82 10.53 -3.51
CA GLY A 205 -4.72 9.87 -2.84
C GLY A 205 -4.84 8.35 -2.95
N SER A 206 -3.70 7.66 -2.89
CA SER A 206 -3.63 6.20 -2.79
C SER A 206 -2.55 5.81 -1.77
N ILE A 207 -2.84 4.85 -0.90
CA ILE A 207 -1.88 4.29 0.06
C ILE A 207 -1.88 2.78 -0.02
N GLY A 208 -0.68 2.21 0.05
CA GLY A 208 -0.49 0.78 -0.02
C GLY A 208 0.94 0.41 0.34
N ASP A 209 1.12 -0.84 0.72
CA ASP A 209 2.40 -1.37 1.17
C ASP A 209 3.25 -1.96 0.04
N GLN A 210 2.65 -2.21 -1.14
CA GLN A 210 3.32 -2.67 -2.36
C GLN A 210 3.25 -1.63 -3.47
N TRP A 211 4.27 -1.57 -4.34
CA TRP A 211 4.22 -0.72 -5.54
C TRP A 211 3.09 -1.11 -6.49
N SER A 212 2.73 -2.40 -6.55
CA SER A 212 1.61 -2.87 -7.37
C SER A 212 0.25 -2.28 -6.97
N ASN A 213 0.14 -1.73 -5.75
CA ASN A 213 -1.03 -0.98 -5.29
C ASN A 213 -1.10 0.44 -5.86
N LEU A 214 0.06 1.01 -6.21
CA LEU A 214 0.24 2.44 -6.41
C LEU A 214 0.54 2.81 -7.86
N VAL A 215 1.25 1.94 -8.60
CA VAL A 215 1.75 2.25 -9.94
C VAL A 215 0.82 1.77 -11.06
N GLY A 216 0.96 2.38 -12.24
CA GLY A 216 0.26 2.00 -13.48
C GLY A 216 -0.73 3.06 -13.91
N LEU A 217 -1.86 2.65 -14.49
CA LEU A 217 -2.91 3.61 -14.84
C LEU A 217 -3.57 4.19 -13.59
N ALA A 218 -3.95 5.48 -13.66
CA ALA A 218 -4.80 6.15 -12.69
C ALA A 218 -4.29 6.08 -11.23
N GLU A 219 -3.00 6.33 -11.01
CA GLU A 219 -2.33 6.24 -9.69
C GLU A 219 -2.96 7.13 -8.61
N GLY A 220 -3.57 8.24 -9.02
CA GLY A 220 -4.10 9.29 -8.14
C GLY A 220 -3.24 10.56 -8.21
N LYS A 221 -3.63 11.58 -7.47
CA LYS A 221 -2.85 12.84 -7.42
C LYS A 221 -1.58 12.72 -6.57
N ARG A 222 -1.57 11.83 -5.58
CA ARG A 222 -0.43 11.51 -4.73
C ARG A 222 -0.51 10.05 -4.27
N ILE A 223 0.63 9.39 -4.19
CA ILE A 223 0.76 8.03 -3.72
C ILE A 223 1.61 8.00 -2.45
N PHE A 224 1.28 7.10 -1.54
CA PHE A 224 1.99 6.90 -0.27
C PHE A 224 2.34 5.42 -0.13
N LYS A 225 3.63 5.10 -0.19
CA LYS A 225 4.15 3.73 -0.08
C LYS A 225 4.46 3.42 1.37
N LEU A 226 3.75 2.48 1.97
CA LEU A 226 4.05 1.98 3.30
C LEU A 226 5.15 0.93 3.27
N PRO A 227 5.96 0.82 4.33
CA PRO A 227 6.91 -0.27 4.49
C PRO A 227 6.19 -1.61 4.69
N ASN A 228 6.63 -2.63 3.95
CA ASN A 228 6.27 -4.03 4.23
C ASN A 228 7.50 -4.94 4.13
N PRO A 229 8.07 -5.36 5.28
CA PRO A 229 9.20 -6.28 5.29
C PRO A 229 8.79 -7.76 5.20
N LEU A 230 7.50 -8.10 5.05
CA LEU A 230 7.04 -9.48 5.08
C LEU A 230 7.11 -10.17 3.72
N TYR A 231 6.62 -9.52 2.66
CA TYR A 231 6.49 -10.16 1.35
C TYR A 231 6.43 -9.12 0.22
N TYR A 232 6.59 -9.60 -1.01
CA TYR A 232 6.45 -8.82 -2.23
C TYR A 232 5.42 -9.45 -3.16
N VAL A 233 4.55 -8.64 -3.75
CA VAL A 233 3.49 -9.12 -4.67
C VAL A 233 3.79 -8.68 -6.10
N ARG A 234 3.87 -9.67 -7.01
CA ARG A 234 4.04 -9.48 -8.46
C ARG A 234 2.78 -9.00 -9.19
#